data_AF-A0A7Y9MFM5-F1
#
_entry.id   AF-A0A7Y9MFM5-F1
#
_cell.length_a   1.000
_cell.length_b   1.000
_cell.length_c   1.000
_cell.angle_alpha   90.00
_cell.angle_beta   90.00
_cell.angle_gamma   90.00
#
_symmetry.space_group_name_H-M   'P 1'
#
loop_
_entity.id
_entity.type
_entity.pdbx_description
1 polymer ?
#
loop_
_entity_poly.entity_id
_entity_poly.type
_entity_poly.pdbx_seq_one_letter_code
_entity_poly.pdbx_strand_id
1 'polypeptide(L)'
;MTVPAATLSASGGISGSAPNTWRVNALLWNPYALQFEPITYETTSNGSYSLTGLPPGEYIVKYVPPAAGTPASYWKKTIRIPQSRPVVVKPGQTTPGISEPGMSLTRESQRVAGTNRYDTSALMSSLGFHEPETVFIANSTGFADGLSGAPAAATLGAPLLLTAVDALSTHVTEELQRLTPRKVVILGGPTSVSDDVEDEIATAVPDAEITRIAGTDRYDTSRKLARFAFAGYDTHTAYMVIGSDFPDGIAAGSSAAAQHAPVILDNGSTSLDSATSTLIQELGIERIVIVGSSIPTAKETTLRGLAGVTSVIRIAGANRYETSAQLITFAFPQGADTALITNGTDYVDALGGITLAAEWDVPVFITSPSCMPSAIGGKLSGLRVTEFYILGNNNTLSSAMEDFTIC
;
A
#
# COMPACT_ATOMS: atom_id res chain seq x y z
N MET A 1 25.57 3.36 50.01
CA MET A 1 24.43 2.43 50.18
C MET A 1 24.69 1.22 49.30
N THR A 2 25.04 0.11 49.92
CA THR A 2 25.22 -1.19 49.29
C THR A 2 23.85 -1.73 48.85
N VAL A 3 23.70 -2.03 47.56
CA VAL A 3 22.53 -2.74 47.02
C VAL A 3 22.54 -4.15 47.62
N PRO A 4 21.43 -4.67 48.17
CA PRO A 4 21.40 -6.02 48.72
C PRO A 4 21.63 -7.04 47.60
N ALA A 5 22.40 -8.08 47.89
CA ALA A 5 22.51 -9.24 47.02
C ALA A 5 21.11 -9.81 46.75
N ALA A 6 20.66 -9.74 45.50
CA ALA A 6 19.45 -10.40 45.07
C ALA A 6 19.60 -11.90 45.38
N THR A 7 18.79 -12.39 46.32
CA THR A 7 18.55 -13.82 46.48
C THR A 7 18.29 -14.40 45.10
N LEU A 8 19.11 -15.37 44.67
CA LEU A 8 18.90 -16.17 43.47
C LEU A 8 17.51 -16.81 43.57
N SER A 9 16.48 -16.12 43.07
CA SER A 9 15.16 -16.72 42.92
C SER A 9 15.34 -17.92 42.00
N ALA A 10 14.92 -19.11 42.44
CA ALA A 10 15.01 -20.31 41.63
C ALA A 10 14.48 -20.02 40.22
N SER A 11 15.30 -20.26 39.20
CA SER A 11 14.91 -20.02 37.82
C SER A 11 13.73 -20.92 37.43
N GLY A 12 12.80 -20.38 36.66
CA GLY A 12 11.65 -21.10 36.12
C GLY A 12 11.85 -21.47 34.65
N GLY A 13 10.77 -21.85 33.99
CA GLY A 13 10.78 -22.22 32.58
C GLY A 13 9.45 -22.05 31.86
N ILE A 14 9.48 -22.25 30.55
CA ILE A 14 8.31 -22.30 29.68
C ILE A 14 8.46 -23.51 28.75
N SER A 15 7.40 -24.30 28.60
CA SER A 15 7.41 -25.45 27.68
C SER A 15 6.14 -25.52 26.83
N GLY A 16 6.28 -26.15 25.67
CA GLY A 16 5.19 -26.34 24.73
C GLY A 16 5.64 -27.10 23.49
N SER A 17 4.82 -27.01 22.44
CA SER A 17 5.11 -27.58 21.12
C SER A 17 5.28 -26.48 20.07
N ALA A 18 6.08 -26.75 19.04
CA ALA A 18 6.19 -25.91 17.85
C ALA A 18 6.64 -26.79 16.67
N PRO A 19 6.36 -26.42 15.41
CA PRO A 19 6.78 -27.24 14.26
C PRO A 19 8.30 -27.44 14.26
N ASN A 20 8.74 -28.63 13.84
CA ASN A 20 10.17 -28.98 13.78
C ASN A 20 10.96 -27.88 13.07
N THR A 21 12.18 -27.64 13.54
CA THR A 21 13.16 -26.65 13.04
C THR A 21 12.82 -25.19 13.31
N TRP A 22 11.68 -24.89 13.94
CA TRP A 22 11.37 -23.54 14.38
C TRP A 22 12.16 -23.17 15.64
N ARG A 23 12.52 -21.89 15.74
CA ARG A 23 13.18 -21.31 16.90
C ARG A 23 12.15 -20.63 17.80
N VAL A 24 12.11 -21.00 19.08
CA VAL A 24 11.21 -20.40 20.08
C VAL A 24 12.02 -19.48 20.98
N ASN A 25 11.61 -18.23 21.15
CA ASN A 25 12.28 -17.23 21.97
C ASN A 25 11.38 -16.81 23.12
N ALA A 26 11.93 -16.74 24.33
CA ALA A 26 11.30 -16.06 25.45
C ALA A 26 11.82 -14.61 25.50
N LEU A 27 10.91 -13.65 25.36
CA LEU A 27 11.20 -12.22 25.42
C LEU A 27 10.75 -11.65 26.76
N LEU A 28 11.62 -10.97 27.49
CA LEU A 28 11.30 -10.32 28.76
C LEU A 28 11.16 -8.80 28.54
N TRP A 29 10.21 -8.17 29.23
CA TRP A 29 10.07 -6.71 29.20
C TRP A 29 11.28 -6.02 29.84
N ASN A 30 11.93 -5.12 29.11
CA ASN A 30 12.97 -4.24 29.62
C ASN A 30 12.36 -2.83 29.86
N PRO A 31 12.14 -2.42 31.13
CA PRO A 31 11.50 -1.15 31.45
C PRO A 31 12.39 0.06 31.16
N TYR A 32 13.70 -0.11 31.01
CA TYR A 32 14.64 0.99 30.71
C TYR A 32 14.74 1.26 29.21
N ALA A 33 14.61 0.22 28.39
CA ALA A 33 14.61 0.33 26.93
C ALA A 33 13.19 0.41 26.33
N LEU A 34 12.15 0.27 27.16
CA LEU A 34 10.73 0.26 26.76
C LEU A 34 10.44 -0.76 25.64
N GLN A 35 11.09 -1.92 25.66
CA GLN A 35 10.96 -2.97 24.66
C GLN A 35 11.09 -4.37 25.27
N PHE A 36 10.64 -5.39 24.53
CA PHE A 36 10.86 -6.79 24.89
C PHE A 36 12.16 -7.31 24.29
N GLU A 37 13.02 -7.93 25.10
CA GLU A 37 14.33 -8.42 24.69
C GLU A 37 14.43 -9.95 24.84
N PRO A 38 15.04 -10.65 23.86
CA PRO A 38 15.20 -12.09 23.92
C PRO A 38 16.17 -12.49 25.05
N ILE A 39 15.71 -13.32 25.99
CA ILE A 39 16.53 -13.84 27.08
C ILE A 39 17.19 -15.16 26.69
N THR A 40 16.44 -16.05 26.05
CA THR A 40 16.91 -17.36 25.63
C THR A 40 16.06 -17.86 24.47
N TYR A 41 16.57 -18.88 23.77
CA TYR A 41 15.85 -19.55 22.70
C TYR A 41 16.20 -21.04 22.63
N GLU A 42 15.34 -21.78 21.96
CA GLU A 42 15.56 -23.18 21.61
C GLU A 42 15.09 -23.43 20.18
N THR A 43 15.79 -24.30 19.46
CA THR A 43 15.34 -24.80 18.15
C THR A 43 14.70 -26.16 18.34
N THR A 44 13.47 -26.30 17.91
CA THR A 44 12.72 -27.56 18.06
C THR A 44 13.22 -28.61 17.06
N SER A 45 13.35 -29.85 17.49
CA SER A 45 13.78 -30.97 16.63
C SER A 45 12.76 -32.12 16.58
N ASN A 46 11.81 -32.16 17.51
CA ASN A 46 10.83 -33.23 17.70
C ASN A 46 9.41 -32.72 18.01
N GLY A 47 9.10 -31.48 17.63
CA GLY A 47 7.79 -30.87 17.85
C GLY A 47 7.61 -30.28 19.24
N SER A 48 8.61 -30.34 20.11
CA SER A 48 8.56 -29.84 21.49
C SER A 48 9.75 -28.92 21.82
N TYR A 49 9.57 -28.08 22.84
CA TYR A 49 10.62 -27.21 23.38
C TYR A 49 10.45 -27.01 24.89
N SER A 50 11.54 -26.69 25.57
CA SER A 50 11.60 -26.36 26.99
C SER A 50 12.65 -25.28 27.28
N LEU A 51 12.20 -24.02 27.34
CA LEU A 51 13.03 -22.90 27.77
C LEU A 51 13.21 -22.98 29.29
N THR A 52 14.44 -23.13 29.76
CA THR A 52 14.78 -23.22 31.20
C THR A 52 15.68 -22.07 31.61
N GLY A 53 15.85 -21.86 32.92
CA GLY A 53 16.75 -20.82 33.42
C GLY A 53 16.16 -19.41 33.38
N LEU A 54 14.85 -19.28 33.19
CA LEU A 54 14.17 -17.99 33.07
C LEU A 54 14.00 -17.34 34.45
N PRO A 55 14.42 -16.08 34.65
CA PRO A 55 14.01 -15.31 35.83
C PRO A 55 12.48 -15.29 36.00
N PRO A 56 11.96 -15.19 37.24
CA PRO A 56 10.54 -14.95 37.45
C PRO A 56 10.12 -13.63 36.78
N GLY A 57 9.01 -13.65 36.04
CA GLY A 57 8.57 -12.48 35.29
C GLY A 57 7.51 -12.79 34.23
N GLU A 58 7.13 -11.75 33.49
CA GLU A 58 6.19 -11.84 32.37
C GLU A 58 6.94 -11.89 31.05
N TYR A 59 6.65 -12.93 30.27
CA TYR A 59 7.33 -13.20 29.00
C TYR A 59 6.38 -13.17 27.83
N ILE A 60 6.89 -12.71 26.69
CA ILE A 60 6.27 -12.96 25.40
C ILE A 60 7.01 -14.12 24.74
N VAL A 61 6.26 -15.11 24.27
CA VAL A 61 6.83 -16.26 23.56
C VAL A 61 6.64 -16.07 22.06
N LYS A 62 7.76 -16.04 21.34
CA LYS A 62 7.84 -15.82 19.89
C LYS A 62 8.36 -17.07 19.19
N TYR A 63 7.61 -17.57 18.22
CA TYR A 63 7.97 -18.70 17.37
C TYR A 63 8.47 -18.18 16.02
N VAL A 64 9.67 -18.58 15.63
CA VAL A 64 10.36 -18.11 14.42
C VAL A 64 10.56 -19.27 13.46
N PRO A 65 9.95 -19.25 12.26
CA PRO A 65 10.13 -20.28 11.25
C PRO A 65 11.55 -20.25 10.67
N PRO A 66 12.04 -21.39 10.13
CA PRO A 66 13.37 -21.48 9.52
C PRO A 66 13.44 -20.79 8.15
N ALA A 67 12.32 -20.67 7.45
CA ALA A 67 12.23 -20.09 6.11
C ALA A 67 12.17 -18.55 6.18
N ALA A 68 13.05 -17.88 5.44
CA ALA A 68 12.98 -16.44 5.27
C ALA A 68 11.65 -16.03 4.60
N GLY A 69 10.97 -15.03 5.16
CA GLY A 69 9.69 -14.51 4.63
C GLY A 69 8.44 -15.06 5.33
N THR A 70 8.53 -16.13 6.11
CA THR A 70 7.42 -16.57 6.96
C THR A 70 7.41 -15.75 8.27
N PRO A 71 6.30 -15.09 8.64
CA PRO A 71 6.24 -14.27 9.83
C PRO A 71 6.39 -15.13 11.08
N ALA A 72 7.05 -14.56 12.09
CA ALA A 72 7.03 -15.13 13.43
C ALA A 72 5.62 -15.05 14.01
N SER A 73 5.19 -16.10 14.71
CA SER A 73 3.94 -16.11 15.50
C SER A 73 4.27 -15.92 16.98
N TYR A 74 3.25 -15.57 17.76
CA TYR A 74 3.34 -15.43 19.20
C TYR A 74 2.24 -16.26 19.87
N TRP A 75 2.48 -16.63 21.13
CA TRP A 75 1.51 -17.40 21.91
C TRP A 75 0.11 -16.75 21.91
N LYS A 76 -0.93 -17.58 21.70
CA LYS A 76 -2.36 -17.20 21.47
C LYS A 76 -2.69 -16.51 20.13
N LYS A 77 -2.06 -16.98 19.05
CA LYS A 77 -2.37 -16.62 17.65
C LYS A 77 -2.18 -15.14 17.33
N THR A 78 -1.26 -14.47 18.00
CA THR A 78 -0.93 -13.09 17.65
C THR A 78 0.35 -13.04 16.83
N ILE A 79 0.51 -11.94 16.13
CA ILE A 79 1.63 -11.66 15.21
C ILE A 79 2.39 -10.40 15.63
N ARG A 80 2.04 -9.81 16.78
CA ARG A 80 2.74 -8.69 17.41
C ARG A 80 2.84 -8.88 18.90
N ILE A 81 3.89 -8.27 19.44
CA ILE A 81 4.17 -8.12 20.86
C ILE A 81 3.01 -7.42 21.61
N PRO A 82 2.46 -6.26 21.18
CA PRO A 82 1.42 -5.56 21.95
C PRO A 82 0.09 -6.31 22.06
N GLN A 83 -0.18 -7.24 21.14
CA GLN A 83 -1.38 -8.06 21.13
C GLN A 83 -1.16 -9.40 21.85
N SER A 84 0.09 -9.81 22.04
CA SER A 84 0.41 -11.05 22.73
C SER A 84 0.07 -10.95 24.21
N ARG A 85 -0.36 -12.06 24.80
CA ARG A 85 -0.61 -12.12 26.24
C ARG A 85 0.65 -12.63 26.96
N PRO A 86 1.08 -11.97 28.05
CA PRO A 86 2.26 -12.41 28.78
C PRO A 86 2.05 -13.81 29.37
N VAL A 87 3.12 -14.59 29.35
CA VAL A 87 3.26 -15.87 30.04
C VAL A 87 4.00 -15.60 31.34
N VAL A 88 3.34 -15.87 32.45
CA VAL A 88 3.95 -15.70 33.78
C VAL A 88 4.87 -16.88 34.08
N VAL A 89 6.13 -16.61 34.40
CA VAL A 89 7.09 -17.57 34.93
C VAL A 89 7.24 -17.35 36.43
N LYS A 90 7.01 -18.39 37.22
CA LYS A 90 7.13 -18.37 38.68
C LYS A 90 8.46 -19.02 39.13
N PRO A 91 9.01 -18.64 40.29
CA PRO A 91 10.25 -19.22 40.78
C PRO A 91 10.19 -20.75 40.87
N GLY A 92 11.16 -21.44 40.26
CA GLY A 92 11.27 -22.90 40.26
C GLY A 92 10.16 -23.65 39.54
N GLN A 93 9.29 -22.97 38.77
CA GLN A 93 8.18 -23.59 38.04
C GLN A 93 8.34 -23.43 36.53
N THR A 94 8.00 -24.49 35.80
CA THR A 94 7.84 -24.44 34.34
C THR A 94 6.37 -24.25 34.00
N THR A 95 6.05 -23.21 33.23
CA THR A 95 4.70 -22.97 32.71
C THR A 95 4.51 -23.78 31.42
N PRO A 96 3.67 -24.84 31.43
CA PRO A 96 3.52 -25.73 30.29
C PRO A 96 2.41 -25.27 29.34
N GLY A 97 2.30 -25.91 28.17
CA GLY A 97 1.19 -25.75 27.24
C GLY A 97 1.26 -24.47 26.39
N ILE A 98 2.44 -23.86 26.29
CA ILE A 98 2.67 -22.65 25.50
C ILE A 98 3.08 -23.08 24.08
N SER A 99 2.14 -23.58 23.30
CA SER A 99 2.40 -24.16 21.98
C SER A 99 2.22 -23.18 20.81
N GLU A 100 3.00 -23.34 19.75
CA GLU A 100 2.75 -22.65 18.49
C GLU A 100 1.29 -22.91 18.09
N PRO A 101 0.48 -21.85 17.93
CA PRO A 101 -0.96 -22.00 17.98
C PRO A 101 -1.58 -22.44 16.64
N GLY A 102 -0.77 -22.73 15.62
CA GLY A 102 -1.19 -22.98 14.25
C GLY A 102 -1.82 -21.73 13.65
N MET A 103 -1.02 -20.90 12.98
CA MET A 103 -1.59 -19.85 12.11
C MET A 103 -2.06 -20.49 10.80
N SER A 104 -3.35 -20.76 10.71
CA SER A 104 -4.02 -20.88 9.41
C SER A 104 -4.58 -19.50 9.08
N LEU A 105 -3.85 -18.74 8.26
CA LEU A 105 -4.40 -17.57 7.58
C LEU A 105 -5.18 -18.11 6.39
N THR A 106 -6.47 -18.43 6.58
CA THR A 106 -7.35 -18.63 5.43
C THR A 106 -7.40 -17.31 4.70
N ARG A 107 -6.93 -17.30 3.45
CA ARG A 107 -7.05 -16.13 2.60
C ARG A 107 -8.33 -16.26 1.81
N GLU A 108 -9.11 -15.20 1.80
CA GLU A 108 -10.32 -15.09 1.02
C GLU A 108 -10.12 -14.04 -0.06
N SER A 109 -10.70 -14.28 -1.22
CA SER A 109 -10.67 -13.33 -2.32
C SER A 109 -12.08 -13.07 -2.85
N GLN A 110 -12.34 -11.81 -3.20
CA GLN A 110 -13.53 -11.38 -3.90
C GLN A 110 -13.10 -10.65 -5.18
N ARG A 111 -13.76 -10.96 -6.30
CA ARG A 111 -13.49 -10.25 -7.56
C ARG A 111 -14.39 -9.03 -7.70
N VAL A 112 -13.79 -7.91 -8.09
CA VAL A 112 -14.45 -6.65 -8.43
C VAL A 112 -14.22 -6.39 -9.90
N ALA A 113 -15.22 -6.72 -10.73
CA ALA A 113 -15.11 -6.61 -12.17
C ALA A 113 -16.47 -6.32 -12.81
N GLY A 114 -16.50 -5.32 -13.68
CA GLY A 114 -17.60 -5.09 -14.61
C GLY A 114 -17.37 -5.79 -15.95
N THR A 115 -18.26 -5.54 -16.91
CA THR A 115 -18.11 -6.13 -18.26
C THR A 115 -16.92 -5.54 -19.02
N ASN A 116 -16.54 -4.31 -18.66
CA ASN A 116 -15.44 -3.56 -19.23
C ASN A 116 -14.82 -2.65 -18.14
N ARG A 117 -13.75 -1.96 -18.50
CA ARG A 117 -13.00 -1.01 -17.65
C ARG A 117 -13.82 0.12 -17.01
N TYR A 118 -14.83 0.63 -17.72
CA TYR A 118 -15.68 1.73 -17.24
C TYR A 118 -16.60 1.19 -16.15
N ASP A 119 -17.25 0.05 -16.41
CA ASP A 119 -18.07 -0.66 -15.44
C ASP A 119 -17.27 -1.08 -14.20
N THR A 120 -16.03 -1.56 -14.37
CA THR A 120 -15.15 -1.89 -13.24
C THR A 120 -14.85 -0.63 -12.41
N SER A 121 -14.57 0.52 -13.04
CA SER A 121 -14.35 1.78 -12.31
C SER A 121 -15.59 2.26 -11.55
N ALA A 122 -16.77 2.14 -12.14
CA ALA A 122 -18.04 2.46 -11.47
C ALA A 122 -18.32 1.52 -10.30
N LEU A 123 -18.05 0.22 -10.46
CA LEU A 123 -18.20 -0.76 -9.38
C LEU A 123 -17.24 -0.46 -8.21
N MET A 124 -15.97 -0.16 -8.49
CA MET A 124 -15.00 0.24 -7.45
C MET A 124 -15.45 1.50 -6.72
N SER A 125 -15.99 2.49 -7.44
CA SER A 125 -16.59 3.68 -6.84
C SER A 125 -17.77 3.33 -5.92
N SER A 126 -18.68 2.47 -6.36
CA SER A 126 -19.84 2.04 -5.57
C SER A 126 -19.50 1.32 -4.26
N LEU A 127 -18.31 0.70 -4.19
CA LEU A 127 -17.83 0.00 -3.00
C LEU A 127 -17.21 0.93 -1.96
N GLY A 128 -16.57 2.03 -2.40
CA GLY A 128 -15.85 2.94 -1.50
C GLY A 128 -16.60 4.23 -1.17
N PHE A 129 -17.47 4.71 -2.08
CA PHE A 129 -17.91 6.10 -2.06
C PHE A 129 -19.43 6.21 -2.06
N HIS A 130 -19.98 6.93 -1.09
CA HIS A 130 -21.41 7.16 -0.95
C HIS A 130 -21.82 8.56 -1.41
N GLU A 131 -21.25 9.60 -0.80
CA GLU A 131 -21.57 11.01 -1.06
C GLU A 131 -20.28 11.86 -1.13
N PRO A 132 -19.38 11.60 -2.11
CA PRO A 132 -18.16 12.38 -2.23
C PRO A 132 -18.47 13.80 -2.73
N GLU A 133 -17.79 14.80 -2.17
CA GLU A 133 -17.90 16.19 -2.63
C GLU A 133 -17.48 16.34 -4.10
N THR A 134 -16.45 15.58 -4.49
CA THR A 134 -15.83 15.65 -5.82
C THR A 134 -15.76 14.26 -6.46
N VAL A 135 -15.90 14.18 -7.78
CA VAL A 135 -15.60 12.98 -8.58
C VAL A 135 -14.58 13.33 -9.65
N PHE A 136 -13.60 12.44 -9.89
CA PHE A 136 -12.61 12.62 -10.93
C PHE A 136 -12.94 11.73 -12.14
N ILE A 137 -12.75 12.25 -13.34
CA ILE A 137 -12.93 11.53 -14.61
C ILE A 137 -11.61 11.49 -15.38
N ALA A 138 -11.15 10.29 -15.75
CA ALA A 138 -9.98 10.12 -16.62
C ALA A 138 -10.29 9.25 -17.84
N ASN A 139 -9.53 9.49 -18.91
CA ASN A 139 -9.55 8.60 -20.07
C ASN A 139 -8.87 7.26 -19.75
N SER A 140 -9.50 6.17 -20.15
CA SER A 140 -8.95 4.83 -19.95
C SER A 140 -7.85 4.39 -20.93
N THR A 141 -7.59 5.15 -21.99
CA THR A 141 -6.61 4.83 -23.04
C THR A 141 -5.28 5.59 -22.87
N GLY A 142 -5.23 6.55 -21.93
CA GLY A 142 -4.04 7.28 -21.53
C GLY A 142 -3.77 7.16 -20.03
N PHE A 143 -2.67 6.51 -19.65
CA PHE A 143 -2.38 6.23 -18.23
C PHE A 143 -1.93 7.46 -17.43
N ALA A 144 -1.24 8.42 -18.06
CA ALA A 144 -0.44 9.41 -17.34
C ALA A 144 -1.29 10.36 -16.47
N ASP A 145 -2.42 10.83 -17.01
CA ASP A 145 -3.34 11.69 -16.28
C ASP A 145 -3.97 10.93 -15.10
N GLY A 146 -4.27 9.64 -15.27
CA GLY A 146 -4.76 8.77 -14.19
C GLY A 146 -3.72 8.49 -13.10
N LEU A 147 -2.43 8.32 -13.45
CA LEU A 147 -1.37 8.03 -12.48
C LEU A 147 -1.16 9.15 -11.46
N SER A 148 -1.27 10.40 -11.91
CA SER A 148 -1.17 11.59 -11.04
C SER A 148 -2.53 12.04 -10.51
N GLY A 149 -3.60 11.73 -11.24
CA GLY A 149 -4.97 12.03 -10.87
C GLY A 149 -5.55 11.15 -9.77
N ALA A 150 -5.22 9.86 -9.73
CA ALA A 150 -5.77 8.96 -8.71
C ALA A 150 -5.30 9.32 -7.29
N PRO A 151 -4.01 9.64 -7.03
CA PRO A 151 -3.59 10.16 -5.72
C PRO A 151 -4.18 11.53 -5.38
N ALA A 152 -4.39 12.39 -6.39
CA ALA A 152 -5.07 13.67 -6.21
C ALA A 152 -6.55 13.47 -5.79
N ALA A 153 -7.26 12.57 -6.47
CA ALA A 153 -8.64 12.20 -6.14
C ALA A 153 -8.73 11.59 -4.73
N ALA A 154 -7.86 10.63 -4.43
CA ALA A 154 -7.78 9.99 -3.11
C ALA A 154 -7.56 11.00 -1.97
N THR A 155 -6.72 12.01 -2.19
CA THR A 155 -6.45 13.05 -1.18
C THR A 155 -7.69 13.90 -0.87
N LEU A 156 -8.59 14.03 -1.84
CA LEU A 156 -9.88 14.71 -1.69
C LEU A 156 -11.03 13.78 -1.30
N GLY A 157 -10.76 12.50 -0.98
CA GLY A 157 -11.80 11.51 -0.68
C GLY A 157 -12.74 11.25 -1.87
N ALA A 158 -12.21 11.34 -3.09
CA ALA A 158 -12.97 11.26 -4.33
C ALA A 158 -12.67 9.98 -5.11
N PRO A 159 -13.68 9.36 -5.76
CA PRO A 159 -13.44 8.27 -6.71
C PRO A 159 -12.84 8.79 -8.02
N LEU A 160 -12.10 7.91 -8.70
CA LEU A 160 -11.69 8.10 -10.09
C LEU A 160 -12.48 7.16 -11.01
N LEU A 161 -13.40 7.72 -11.80
CA LEU A 161 -14.14 7.01 -12.83
C LEU A 161 -13.42 7.12 -14.18
N LEU A 162 -13.63 6.13 -15.04
CA LEU A 162 -12.99 6.06 -16.35
C LEU A 162 -13.99 6.27 -17.47
N THR A 163 -13.55 6.93 -18.54
CA THR A 163 -14.35 7.17 -19.75
C THR A 163 -13.58 6.81 -21.02
N ALA A 164 -14.32 6.61 -22.13
CA ALA A 164 -13.73 6.68 -23.46
C ALA A 164 -13.42 8.14 -23.81
N VAL A 165 -12.68 8.37 -24.90
CA VAL A 165 -12.37 9.74 -25.35
C VAL A 165 -13.64 10.49 -25.72
N ASP A 166 -14.55 9.81 -26.41
CA ASP A 166 -15.69 10.38 -27.15
C ASP A 166 -17.05 9.88 -26.67
N ALA A 167 -17.10 9.10 -25.59
CA ALA A 167 -18.36 8.62 -25.03
C ALA A 167 -18.25 8.30 -23.53
N LEU A 168 -19.21 8.80 -22.76
CA LEU A 168 -19.46 8.40 -21.38
C LEU A 168 -20.30 7.11 -21.38
N SER A 169 -19.82 6.08 -20.68
CA SER A 169 -20.59 4.83 -20.61
C SER A 169 -21.82 5.00 -19.71
N THR A 170 -22.89 4.25 -20.00
CA THR A 170 -24.12 4.27 -19.21
C THR A 170 -23.87 4.00 -17.72
N HIS A 171 -22.99 3.04 -17.37
CA HIS A 171 -22.67 2.76 -15.97
C HIS A 171 -21.93 3.91 -15.28
N VAL A 172 -21.11 4.68 -15.99
CA VAL A 172 -20.45 5.86 -15.42
C VAL A 172 -21.45 7.00 -15.26
N THR A 173 -22.37 7.17 -16.21
CA THR A 173 -23.50 8.11 -16.07
C THR A 173 -24.35 7.79 -14.85
N GLU A 174 -24.75 6.53 -14.68
CA GLU A 174 -25.55 6.06 -13.53
C GLU A 174 -24.79 6.23 -12.22
N GLU A 175 -23.49 5.97 -12.20
CA GLU A 175 -22.66 6.14 -11.00
C GLU A 175 -22.51 7.62 -10.61
N LEU A 176 -22.31 8.52 -11.59
CA LEU A 176 -22.33 9.97 -11.33
C LEU A 176 -23.66 10.44 -10.74
N GLN A 177 -24.78 9.93 -11.27
CA GLN A 177 -26.11 10.22 -10.76
C GLN A 177 -26.34 9.65 -9.36
N ARG A 178 -25.75 8.49 -9.04
CA ARG A 178 -25.82 7.88 -7.70
C ARG A 178 -25.02 8.69 -6.67
N LEU A 179 -23.82 9.15 -7.04
CA LEU A 179 -22.92 9.90 -6.17
C LEU A 179 -23.40 11.32 -5.90
N THR A 180 -24.12 11.93 -6.85
CA THR A 180 -24.61 13.32 -6.76
C THR A 180 -23.53 14.33 -6.32
N PRO A 181 -22.33 14.33 -6.95
CA PRO A 181 -21.22 15.14 -6.49
C PRO A 181 -21.50 16.63 -6.69
N ARG A 182 -20.88 17.48 -5.85
CA ARG A 182 -20.92 18.93 -6.03
C ARG A 182 -19.92 19.42 -7.09
N LYS A 183 -18.88 18.64 -7.34
CA LYS A 183 -17.83 18.97 -8.31
C LYS A 183 -17.43 17.74 -9.13
N VAL A 184 -17.22 17.92 -10.42
CA VAL A 184 -16.58 16.92 -11.29
C VAL A 184 -15.28 17.49 -11.86
N VAL A 185 -14.19 16.74 -11.73
CA VAL A 185 -12.86 17.12 -12.22
C VAL A 185 -12.47 16.23 -13.38
N ILE A 186 -12.43 16.78 -14.59
CA ILE A 186 -12.01 16.09 -15.81
C ILE A 186 -10.50 16.20 -15.97
N LEU A 187 -9.85 15.06 -16.16
CA LEU A 187 -8.40 14.95 -16.32
C LEU A 187 -7.99 14.89 -17.79
N GLY A 188 -7.17 15.85 -18.21
CA GLY A 188 -6.66 15.95 -19.56
C GLY A 188 -7.49 16.89 -20.46
N GLY A 189 -6.90 17.23 -21.61
CA GLY A 189 -7.53 18.11 -22.59
C GLY A 189 -8.62 17.41 -23.43
N PRO A 190 -9.25 18.12 -24.37
CA PRO A 190 -10.29 17.59 -25.26
C PRO A 190 -9.87 16.35 -26.08
N THR A 191 -8.57 16.17 -26.33
CA THR A 191 -8.04 14.98 -27.00
C THR A 191 -8.00 13.74 -26.10
N SER A 192 -8.03 13.92 -24.78
CA SER A 192 -8.10 12.85 -23.79
C SER A 192 -9.54 12.55 -23.42
N VAL A 193 -10.31 13.59 -23.09
CA VAL A 193 -11.74 13.51 -22.77
C VAL A 193 -12.41 14.63 -23.57
N SER A 194 -13.17 14.29 -24.59
CA SER A 194 -13.78 15.26 -25.51
C SER A 194 -14.72 16.24 -24.81
N ASP A 195 -15.06 17.31 -25.53
CA ASP A 195 -16.07 18.27 -25.08
C ASP A 195 -17.46 17.60 -25.06
N ASP A 196 -17.74 16.65 -25.96
CA ASP A 196 -18.98 15.86 -25.95
C ASP A 196 -19.15 15.07 -24.64
N VAL A 197 -18.07 14.45 -24.13
CA VAL A 197 -18.11 13.76 -22.82
C VAL A 197 -18.30 14.75 -21.67
N GLU A 198 -17.73 15.95 -21.77
CA GLU A 198 -17.97 17.02 -20.77
C GLU A 198 -19.44 17.44 -20.75
N ASP A 199 -20.08 17.57 -21.90
CA ASP A 199 -21.51 17.86 -22.04
C ASP A 199 -22.40 16.71 -21.53
N GLU A 200 -22.01 15.46 -21.75
CA GLU A 200 -22.68 14.27 -21.19
C GLU A 200 -22.62 14.25 -19.66
N ILE A 201 -21.46 14.59 -19.08
CA ILE A 201 -21.29 14.74 -17.62
C ILE A 201 -22.19 15.88 -17.10
N ALA A 202 -22.20 17.04 -17.75
CA ALA A 202 -23.05 18.17 -17.38
C ALA A 202 -24.54 17.81 -17.40
N THR A 203 -24.94 16.98 -18.35
CA THR A 203 -26.32 16.47 -18.43
C THR A 203 -26.64 15.48 -17.31
N ALA A 204 -25.67 14.63 -16.95
CA ALA A 204 -25.85 13.62 -15.90
C ALA A 204 -25.97 14.23 -14.50
N VAL A 205 -25.23 15.30 -14.22
CA VAL A 205 -25.15 15.98 -12.92
C VAL A 205 -25.27 17.51 -13.07
N PRO A 206 -26.47 18.04 -13.40
CA PRO A 206 -26.65 19.45 -13.79
C PRO A 206 -26.34 20.48 -12.69
N ASP A 207 -26.30 20.04 -11.42
CA ASP A 207 -25.99 20.89 -10.28
C ASP A 207 -24.49 20.88 -9.90
N ALA A 208 -23.67 20.06 -10.55
CA ALA A 208 -22.25 19.94 -10.26
C ALA A 208 -21.42 21.02 -10.98
N GLU A 209 -20.40 21.55 -10.30
CA GLU A 209 -19.37 22.36 -10.95
C GLU A 209 -18.42 21.46 -11.73
N ILE A 210 -18.33 21.65 -13.05
CA ILE A 210 -17.38 20.91 -13.88
C ILE A 210 -16.10 21.71 -14.06
N THR A 211 -14.96 21.11 -13.72
CA THR A 211 -13.62 21.68 -13.89
C THR A 211 -12.75 20.75 -14.70
N ARG A 212 -12.09 21.27 -15.74
CA ARG A 212 -11.08 20.52 -16.50
C ARG A 212 -9.67 20.92 -16.07
N ILE A 213 -8.83 19.92 -15.78
CA ILE A 213 -7.40 20.11 -15.48
C ILE A 213 -6.58 19.47 -16.59
N ALA A 214 -5.97 20.32 -17.43
CA ALA A 214 -5.15 19.90 -18.56
C ALA A 214 -3.87 20.73 -18.66
N GLY A 215 -2.76 20.05 -18.94
CA GLY A 215 -1.47 20.66 -19.26
C GLY A 215 -1.16 20.66 -20.75
N THR A 216 -0.05 21.32 -21.12
CA THR A 216 0.50 21.22 -22.49
C THR A 216 1.06 19.83 -22.81
N ASP A 217 1.41 19.07 -21.77
CA ASP A 217 1.81 17.68 -21.82
C ASP A 217 1.44 16.97 -20.51
N ARG A 218 1.70 15.67 -20.43
CA ARG A 218 1.41 14.85 -19.24
C ARG A 218 2.12 15.32 -17.96
N TYR A 219 3.31 15.92 -18.10
CA TYR A 219 4.09 16.41 -16.96
C TYR A 219 3.46 17.71 -16.43
N ASP A 220 2.99 18.57 -17.32
CA ASP A 220 2.26 19.78 -16.96
C ASP A 220 0.90 19.45 -16.34
N THR A 221 0.15 18.47 -16.88
CA THR A 221 -1.08 17.98 -16.26
C THR A 221 -0.82 17.47 -14.84
N SER A 222 0.21 16.62 -14.67
CA SER A 222 0.61 16.10 -13.34
C SER A 222 0.93 17.22 -12.35
N ARG A 223 1.68 18.26 -12.76
CA ARG A 223 1.98 19.40 -11.89
C ARG A 223 0.73 20.21 -11.54
N LYS A 224 -0.20 20.41 -12.49
CA LYS A 224 -1.47 21.10 -12.21
C LYS A 224 -2.36 20.32 -11.26
N LEU A 225 -2.41 19.00 -11.39
CA LEU A 225 -3.13 18.12 -10.46
C LEU A 225 -2.53 18.17 -9.05
N ALA A 226 -1.19 18.16 -8.96
CA ALA A 226 -0.50 18.31 -7.70
C ALA A 226 -0.84 19.66 -7.02
N ARG A 227 -0.87 20.77 -7.77
CA ARG A 227 -1.31 22.06 -7.24
C ARG A 227 -2.77 22.05 -6.82
N PHE A 228 -3.64 21.47 -7.63
CA PHE A 228 -5.07 21.46 -7.38
C PHE A 228 -5.43 20.73 -6.09
N ALA A 229 -4.87 19.52 -5.88
CA ALA A 229 -5.27 18.66 -4.77
C ALA A 229 -4.43 18.85 -3.50
N PHE A 230 -3.20 19.37 -3.60
CA PHE A 230 -2.27 19.40 -2.46
C PHE A 230 -1.88 20.82 -2.01
N ALA A 231 -2.32 21.87 -2.71
CA ALA A 231 -2.11 23.22 -2.20
C ALA A 231 -2.88 23.42 -0.88
N GLY A 232 -2.14 23.67 0.21
CA GLY A 232 -2.71 23.83 1.54
C GLY A 232 -2.96 22.53 2.30
N TYR A 233 -2.61 21.37 1.73
CA TYR A 233 -2.53 20.11 2.47
C TYR A 233 -1.21 20.04 3.26
N ASP A 234 -1.27 19.48 4.47
CA ASP A 234 -0.11 19.26 5.33
C ASP A 234 0.71 18.03 4.87
N THR A 235 1.16 18.06 3.61
CA THR A 235 1.96 16.99 3.01
C THR A 235 3.36 17.49 2.71
N HIS A 236 4.35 16.78 3.26
CA HIS A 236 5.77 17.09 3.07
C HIS A 236 6.49 16.03 2.25
N THR A 237 5.75 15.05 1.69
CA THR A 237 6.31 13.96 0.90
C THR A 237 5.73 13.99 -0.51
N ALA A 238 6.56 13.84 -1.54
CA ALA A 238 6.11 13.63 -2.92
C ALA A 238 6.71 12.34 -3.49
N TYR A 239 5.94 11.66 -4.31
CA TYR A 239 6.37 10.51 -5.09
C TYR A 239 6.72 10.97 -6.51
N MET A 240 7.92 10.64 -6.98
CA MET A 240 8.37 10.97 -8.33
C MET A 240 8.52 9.68 -9.14
N VAL A 241 7.81 9.60 -10.26
CA VAL A 241 7.78 8.43 -11.14
C VAL A 241 8.03 8.81 -12.59
N ILE A 242 8.58 7.90 -13.39
CA ILE A 242 8.74 8.15 -14.82
C ILE A 242 7.36 8.26 -15.49
N GLY A 243 7.11 9.31 -16.27
CA GLY A 243 5.84 9.52 -16.95
C GLY A 243 5.72 8.83 -18.31
N SER A 244 6.79 8.20 -18.80
CA SER A 244 6.81 7.46 -20.07
C SER A 244 6.44 5.98 -19.92
N ASP A 245 6.30 5.48 -18.70
CA ASP A 245 5.88 4.12 -18.36
C ASP A 245 4.93 4.15 -17.16
N PHE A 246 4.23 3.05 -16.88
CA PHE A 246 3.14 3.01 -15.89
C PHE A 246 3.32 2.09 -14.67
N PRO A 247 4.04 0.96 -14.70
CA PRO A 247 3.99 -0.02 -13.61
C PRO A 247 4.45 0.53 -12.26
N ASP A 248 5.55 1.29 -12.28
CA ASP A 248 6.06 1.97 -11.08
C ASP A 248 5.09 3.07 -10.61
N GLY A 249 4.41 3.75 -11.56
CA GLY A 249 3.40 4.75 -11.27
C GLY A 249 2.16 4.18 -10.56
N ILE A 250 1.70 2.99 -10.93
CA ILE A 250 0.56 2.34 -10.25
C ILE A 250 0.93 2.01 -8.80
N ALA A 251 2.07 1.36 -8.61
CA ALA A 251 2.55 0.99 -7.28
C ALA A 251 2.79 2.23 -6.40
N ALA A 252 3.35 3.29 -6.99
CA ALA A 252 3.54 4.56 -6.33
C ALA A 252 2.19 5.21 -6.00
N GLY A 253 1.21 5.16 -6.91
CA GLY A 253 -0.09 5.80 -6.74
C GLY A 253 -0.81 5.35 -5.48
N SER A 254 -0.89 4.04 -5.22
CA SER A 254 -1.48 3.51 -3.98
C SER A 254 -0.68 3.94 -2.74
N SER A 255 0.65 3.88 -2.79
CA SER A 255 1.52 4.24 -1.66
C SER A 255 1.47 5.74 -1.35
N ALA A 256 1.35 6.57 -2.39
CA ALA A 256 1.26 8.01 -2.32
C ALA A 256 -0.12 8.43 -1.80
N ALA A 257 -1.18 7.80 -2.31
CA ALA A 257 -2.55 8.04 -1.88
C ALA A 257 -2.74 7.74 -0.38
N ALA A 258 -2.20 6.61 0.11
CA ALA A 258 -2.21 6.25 1.54
C ALA A 258 -1.45 7.23 2.44
N GLN A 259 -0.56 8.06 1.86
CA GLN A 259 0.21 9.08 2.59
C GLN A 259 -0.27 10.51 2.28
N HIS A 260 -1.39 10.67 1.56
CA HIS A 260 -1.86 11.97 1.06
C HIS A 260 -0.72 12.76 0.38
N ALA A 261 0.03 12.09 -0.49
CA ALA A 261 1.19 12.62 -1.17
C ALA A 261 0.94 12.73 -2.69
N PRO A 262 1.41 13.80 -3.36
CA PRO A 262 1.32 13.90 -4.81
C PRO A 262 2.22 12.88 -5.51
N VAL A 263 1.74 12.38 -6.64
CA VAL A 263 2.57 11.72 -7.66
C VAL A 263 2.93 12.74 -8.74
N ILE A 264 4.22 13.04 -8.85
CA ILE A 264 4.81 13.94 -9.83
C ILE A 264 5.45 13.12 -10.96
N LEU A 265 5.00 13.33 -12.19
CA LEU A 265 5.56 12.67 -13.36
C LEU A 265 6.86 13.34 -13.81
N ASP A 266 7.91 12.54 -13.96
CA ASP A 266 9.21 12.94 -14.47
C ASP A 266 9.38 12.53 -15.95
N ASN A 267 10.07 13.35 -16.72
CA ASN A 267 10.25 13.16 -18.17
C ASN A 267 11.45 12.29 -18.57
N GLY A 268 12.24 11.78 -17.62
CA GLY A 268 13.41 10.96 -17.89
C GLY A 268 14.64 11.72 -18.39
N SER A 269 14.57 13.05 -18.53
CA SER A 269 15.75 13.89 -18.80
C SER A 269 16.81 13.72 -17.70
N THR A 270 18.07 14.03 -17.99
CA THR A 270 19.12 14.09 -16.96
C THR A 270 19.00 15.33 -16.06
N SER A 271 18.41 16.41 -16.58
CA SER A 271 18.14 17.63 -15.83
C SER A 271 16.72 17.65 -15.29
N LEU A 272 16.55 18.17 -14.07
CA LEU A 272 15.23 18.52 -13.52
C LEU A 272 14.73 19.78 -14.21
N ASP A 273 13.50 19.78 -14.70
CA ASP A 273 12.90 20.98 -15.27
C ASP A 273 12.52 21.99 -14.17
N SER A 274 12.56 23.27 -14.50
CA SER A 274 12.32 24.35 -13.54
C SER A 274 10.89 24.32 -12.99
N ALA A 275 9.90 23.95 -13.80
CA ALA A 275 8.51 23.89 -13.38
C ALA A 275 8.29 22.84 -12.27
N THR A 276 8.98 21.70 -12.37
CA THR A 276 8.97 20.67 -11.32
C THR A 276 9.68 21.13 -10.05
N SER A 277 10.85 21.78 -10.14
CA SER A 277 11.50 22.35 -8.94
C SER A 277 10.66 23.43 -8.26
N THR A 278 9.97 24.26 -9.04
CA THR A 278 9.05 25.29 -8.52
C THR A 278 7.88 24.65 -7.80
N LEU A 279 7.26 23.61 -8.38
CA LEU A 279 6.17 22.89 -7.72
C LEU A 279 6.61 22.30 -6.37
N ILE A 280 7.78 21.65 -6.31
CA ILE A 280 8.33 21.06 -5.08
C ILE A 280 8.45 22.12 -3.98
N GLN A 281 8.90 23.33 -4.32
CA GLN A 281 9.02 24.44 -3.39
C GLN A 281 7.67 25.05 -3.00
N GLU A 282 6.77 25.23 -3.96
CA GLU A 282 5.41 25.75 -3.75
C GLU A 282 4.61 24.88 -2.77
N LEU A 283 4.73 23.55 -2.91
CA LEU A 283 4.06 22.58 -2.03
C LEU A 283 4.80 22.31 -0.72
N GLY A 284 5.97 22.92 -0.50
CA GLY A 284 6.75 22.70 0.73
C GLY A 284 7.25 21.26 0.91
N ILE A 285 7.53 20.55 -0.19
CA ILE A 285 7.95 19.15 -0.15
C ILE A 285 9.35 19.04 0.45
N GLU A 286 9.48 18.29 1.55
CA GLU A 286 10.74 18.03 2.23
C GLU A 286 11.34 16.66 1.87
N ARG A 287 10.47 15.67 1.59
CA ARG A 287 10.84 14.30 1.26
C ARG A 287 10.40 13.95 -0.15
N ILE A 288 11.32 13.42 -0.95
CA ILE A 288 11.02 12.93 -2.30
C ILE A 288 11.32 11.44 -2.36
N VAL A 289 10.31 10.66 -2.72
CA VAL A 289 10.43 9.23 -2.97
C VAL A 289 10.45 9.00 -4.48
N ILE A 290 11.63 8.73 -5.02
CA ILE A 290 11.82 8.34 -6.42
C ILE A 290 11.46 6.86 -6.55
N VAL A 291 10.54 6.54 -7.44
CA VAL A 291 10.11 5.16 -7.67
C VAL A 291 10.69 4.63 -8.97
N GLY A 292 11.25 3.42 -8.87
CA GLY A 292 11.82 2.73 -10.01
C GLY A 292 13.25 3.17 -10.34
N SER A 293 13.80 2.56 -11.38
CA SER A 293 15.16 2.81 -11.87
C SER A 293 15.22 3.75 -13.06
N SER A 294 14.08 4.07 -13.69
CA SER A 294 14.00 4.83 -14.95
C SER A 294 14.34 6.31 -14.83
N ILE A 295 14.16 6.93 -13.66
CA ILE A 295 14.58 8.32 -13.43
C ILE A 295 16.10 8.37 -13.23
N PRO A 296 16.86 9.14 -14.05
CA PRO A 296 18.32 9.18 -13.96
C PRO A 296 18.83 9.55 -12.57
N THR A 297 19.87 8.85 -12.11
CA THR A 297 20.50 9.10 -10.80
C THR A 297 21.08 10.52 -10.67
N ALA A 298 21.46 11.15 -11.80
CA ALA A 298 21.92 12.55 -11.82
C ALA A 298 20.88 13.55 -11.26
N LYS A 299 19.58 13.26 -11.41
CA LYS A 299 18.51 14.09 -10.84
C LYS A 299 18.48 14.06 -9.32
N GLU A 300 18.92 12.97 -8.68
CA GLU A 300 18.91 12.87 -7.22
C GLU A 300 19.75 13.96 -6.56
N THR A 301 20.94 14.24 -7.10
CA THR A 301 21.81 15.30 -6.59
C THR A 301 21.14 16.67 -6.72
N THR A 302 20.42 16.90 -7.82
CA THR A 302 19.69 18.16 -8.04
C THR A 302 18.55 18.30 -7.04
N LEU A 303 17.76 17.24 -6.85
CA LEU A 303 16.65 17.22 -5.89
C LEU A 303 17.13 17.44 -4.44
N ARG A 304 18.23 16.81 -4.04
CA ARG A 304 18.85 17.02 -2.70
C ARG A 304 19.37 18.44 -2.50
N GLY A 305 19.66 19.17 -3.58
CA GLY A 305 20.13 20.55 -3.54
C GLY A 305 19.00 21.59 -3.53
N LEU A 306 17.74 21.19 -3.71
CA LEU A 306 16.61 22.11 -3.66
C LEU A 306 16.39 22.59 -2.22
N ALA A 307 16.19 23.90 -2.05
CA ALA A 307 15.84 24.47 -0.75
C ALA A 307 14.57 23.81 -0.19
N GLY A 308 14.61 23.41 1.08
CA GLY A 308 13.51 22.74 1.78
C GLY A 308 13.55 21.21 1.70
N VAL A 309 14.17 20.62 0.68
CA VAL A 309 14.29 19.16 0.55
C VAL A 309 15.34 18.62 1.53
N THR A 310 14.90 17.82 2.49
CA THR A 310 15.74 17.19 3.52
C THR A 310 16.05 15.73 3.21
N SER A 311 15.23 15.07 2.40
CA SER A 311 15.36 13.65 2.11
C SER A 311 14.99 13.32 0.67
N VAL A 312 15.87 12.57 0.01
CA VAL A 312 15.57 11.93 -1.28
C VAL A 312 15.86 10.44 -1.14
N ILE A 313 14.87 9.61 -1.39
CA ILE A 313 14.94 8.15 -1.25
C ILE A 313 14.54 7.54 -2.58
N ARG A 314 15.30 6.55 -3.06
CA ARG A 314 14.90 5.74 -4.21
C ARG A 314 14.40 4.38 -3.74
N ILE A 315 13.22 3.99 -4.21
CA ILE A 315 12.66 2.64 -4.01
C ILE A 315 12.55 1.99 -5.39
N ALA A 316 13.33 0.93 -5.62
CA ALA A 316 13.40 0.23 -6.90
C ALA A 316 13.76 -1.25 -6.72
N GLY A 317 13.01 -2.12 -7.40
CA GLY A 317 13.32 -3.54 -7.52
C GLY A 317 13.92 -3.90 -8.88
N ALA A 318 14.25 -5.18 -9.09
CA ALA A 318 14.74 -5.65 -10.38
C ALA A 318 13.64 -5.66 -11.47
N ASN A 319 12.38 -5.61 -11.06
CA ASN A 319 11.20 -5.52 -11.92
C ASN A 319 10.06 -4.80 -11.18
N ARG A 320 8.96 -4.52 -11.91
CA ARG A 320 7.76 -3.84 -11.40
C ARG A 320 7.18 -4.46 -10.13
N TYR A 321 7.21 -5.79 -10.03
CA TYR A 321 6.64 -6.52 -8.90
C TYR A 321 7.50 -6.36 -7.64
N GLU A 322 8.82 -6.39 -7.79
CA GLU A 322 9.75 -6.10 -6.70
C GLU A 322 9.70 -4.65 -6.25
N THR A 323 9.60 -3.68 -7.18
CA THR A 323 9.39 -2.26 -6.84
C THR A 323 8.10 -2.09 -6.04
N SER A 324 7.00 -2.70 -6.49
CA SER A 324 5.71 -2.68 -5.79
C SER A 324 5.81 -3.31 -4.39
N ALA A 325 6.44 -4.47 -4.25
CA ALA A 325 6.63 -5.13 -2.96
C ALA A 325 7.41 -4.27 -1.96
N GLN A 326 8.43 -3.52 -2.42
CA GLN A 326 9.19 -2.60 -1.58
C GLN A 326 8.37 -1.37 -1.19
N LEU A 327 7.64 -0.78 -2.13
CA LEU A 327 6.75 0.36 -1.89
C LEU A 327 5.67 0.05 -0.86
N ILE A 328 5.02 -1.10 -0.99
CA ILE A 328 3.99 -1.53 -0.03
C ILE A 328 4.60 -1.71 1.36
N THR A 329 5.81 -2.28 1.46
CA THR A 329 6.50 -2.41 2.75
C THR A 329 6.81 -1.04 3.37
N PHE A 330 7.13 -0.06 2.53
CA PHE A 330 7.42 1.31 2.95
C PHE A 330 6.16 2.05 3.43
N ALA A 331 5.07 1.96 2.66
CA ALA A 331 3.81 2.66 2.96
C ALA A 331 2.99 2.00 4.08
N PHE A 332 3.06 0.66 4.20
CA PHE A 332 2.30 -0.11 5.18
C PHE A 332 3.24 -0.84 6.16
N PRO A 333 4.05 -0.13 6.96
CA PRO A 333 4.99 -0.76 7.91
C PRO A 333 4.26 -1.53 9.01
N GLN A 334 2.97 -1.24 9.22
CA GLN A 334 2.11 -1.96 10.15
C GLN A 334 1.36 -3.15 9.50
N GLY A 335 1.54 -3.38 8.20
CA GLY A 335 0.71 -4.33 7.47
C GLY A 335 -0.72 -3.84 7.32
N ALA A 336 -1.54 -4.69 6.71
CA ALA A 336 -2.96 -4.49 6.45
C ALA A 336 -3.66 -5.84 6.48
N ASP A 337 -4.92 -5.87 6.93
CA ASP A 337 -5.72 -7.10 6.98
C ASP A 337 -6.42 -7.38 5.63
N THR A 338 -6.64 -6.32 4.83
CA THR A 338 -7.24 -6.34 3.50
C THR A 338 -6.27 -5.76 2.47
N ALA A 339 -6.32 -6.21 1.22
CA ALA A 339 -5.56 -5.63 0.11
C ALA A 339 -6.29 -5.75 -1.22
N LEU A 340 -5.92 -4.88 -2.17
CA LEU A 340 -6.37 -5.00 -3.55
C LEU A 340 -5.29 -5.70 -4.39
N ILE A 341 -5.71 -6.47 -5.40
CA ILE A 341 -4.84 -7.09 -6.40
C ILE A 341 -5.24 -6.55 -7.76
N THR A 342 -4.26 -6.06 -8.53
CA THR A 342 -4.47 -5.61 -9.91
C THR A 342 -3.42 -6.20 -10.85
N ASN A 343 -3.71 -6.19 -12.15
CA ASN A 343 -2.75 -6.55 -13.17
C ASN A 343 -1.57 -5.56 -13.19
N GLY A 344 -0.34 -6.06 -13.22
CA GLY A 344 0.87 -5.26 -13.36
C GLY A 344 1.33 -5.07 -14.81
N THR A 345 0.66 -5.69 -15.78
CA THR A 345 0.93 -5.61 -17.22
C THR A 345 -0.09 -4.77 -17.99
N ASP A 346 -1.19 -4.39 -17.35
CA ASP A 346 -2.21 -3.45 -17.79
C ASP A 346 -2.50 -2.49 -16.62
N TYR A 347 -2.89 -1.24 -16.88
CA TYR A 347 -3.00 -0.19 -15.87
C TYR A 347 -4.43 0.19 -15.52
N VAL A 348 -5.39 -0.16 -16.37
CA VAL A 348 -6.70 0.50 -16.36
C VAL A 348 -7.50 0.19 -15.09
N ASP A 349 -7.59 -1.09 -14.72
CA ASP A 349 -8.28 -1.53 -13.50
C ASP A 349 -7.56 -1.01 -12.23
N ALA A 350 -6.26 -0.72 -12.31
CA ALA A 350 -5.49 -0.21 -11.19
C ALA A 350 -5.81 1.25 -10.85
N LEU A 351 -6.23 2.07 -11.83
CA LEU A 351 -6.45 3.50 -11.62
C LEU A 351 -7.60 3.78 -10.64
N GLY A 352 -8.76 3.17 -10.84
CA GLY A 352 -9.86 3.25 -9.86
C GLY A 352 -9.54 2.49 -8.56
N GLY A 353 -8.68 1.46 -8.65
CA GLY A 353 -8.16 0.73 -7.50
C GLY A 353 -7.33 1.59 -6.56
N ILE A 354 -6.60 2.59 -7.05
CA ILE A 354 -5.81 3.50 -6.22
C ILE A 354 -6.72 4.34 -5.30
N THR A 355 -7.83 4.88 -5.82
CA THR A 355 -8.77 5.67 -5.01
C THR A 355 -9.51 4.80 -4.01
N LEU A 356 -9.94 3.59 -4.41
CA LEU A 356 -10.56 2.63 -3.50
C LEU A 356 -9.61 2.18 -2.38
N ALA A 357 -8.35 1.93 -2.73
CA ALA A 357 -7.32 1.53 -1.78
C ALA A 357 -7.05 2.61 -0.74
N ALA A 358 -7.05 3.88 -1.16
CA ALA A 358 -6.87 5.00 -0.26
C ALA A 358 -8.08 5.20 0.66
N GLU A 359 -9.30 5.06 0.13
CA GLU A 359 -10.53 5.14 0.91
C GLU A 359 -10.59 4.08 2.02
N TRP A 360 -10.06 2.88 1.74
CA TRP A 360 -10.00 1.78 2.70
C TRP A 360 -8.71 1.72 3.52
N ASP A 361 -7.73 2.57 3.25
CA ASP A 361 -6.37 2.52 3.82
C ASP A 361 -5.71 1.13 3.67
N VAL A 362 -5.73 0.59 2.44
CA VAL A 362 -5.20 -0.75 2.11
C VAL A 362 -4.14 -0.70 0.99
N PRO A 363 -3.20 -1.67 0.94
CA PRO A 363 -2.24 -1.74 -0.13
C PRO A 363 -2.83 -2.27 -1.44
N VAL A 364 -2.30 -1.79 -2.57
CA VAL A 364 -2.51 -2.37 -3.90
C VAL A 364 -1.30 -3.21 -4.31
N PHE A 365 -1.50 -4.52 -4.48
CA PHE A 365 -0.53 -5.41 -5.09
C PHE A 365 -0.72 -5.47 -6.60
N ILE A 366 0.36 -5.27 -7.35
CA ILE A 366 0.37 -5.55 -8.79
C ILE A 366 0.94 -6.97 -9.02
N THR A 367 0.26 -7.78 -9.84
CA THR A 367 0.65 -9.17 -10.13
C THR A 367 0.76 -9.45 -11.63
N SER A 368 1.28 -10.63 -12.00
CA SER A 368 1.16 -11.10 -13.38
C SER A 368 -0.28 -11.58 -13.62
N PRO A 369 -0.78 -11.57 -14.88
CA PRO A 369 -2.14 -12.00 -15.21
C PRO A 369 -2.54 -13.41 -14.73
N SER A 370 -1.57 -14.33 -14.62
CA SER A 370 -1.82 -15.76 -14.36
C SER A 370 -1.13 -16.33 -13.12
N CYS A 371 -0.29 -15.55 -12.43
CA CYS A 371 0.35 -15.98 -11.19
C CYS A 371 0.80 -14.77 -10.37
N MET A 372 0.91 -14.95 -9.05
CA MET A 372 1.39 -13.95 -8.12
C MET A 372 2.92 -14.09 -8.03
N PRO A 373 3.69 -13.07 -8.43
CA PRO A 373 5.14 -13.12 -8.34
C PRO A 373 5.61 -13.41 -6.91
N SER A 374 6.64 -14.23 -6.76
CA SER A 374 7.18 -14.62 -5.44
C SER A 374 7.57 -13.41 -4.56
N ALA A 375 8.00 -12.30 -5.17
CA ALA A 375 8.26 -11.04 -4.48
C ALA A 375 7.03 -10.45 -3.78
N ILE A 376 5.82 -10.66 -4.34
CA ILE A 376 4.53 -10.25 -3.76
C ILE A 376 4.06 -11.31 -2.77
N GLY A 377 4.10 -12.59 -3.15
CA GLY A 377 3.71 -13.72 -2.30
C GLY A 377 4.45 -13.75 -0.96
N GLY A 378 5.76 -13.47 -0.99
CA GLY A 378 6.60 -13.37 0.20
C GLY A 378 6.27 -12.20 1.15
N LYS A 379 5.47 -11.22 0.70
CA LYS A 379 5.02 -10.10 1.52
C LYS A 379 3.69 -10.34 2.21
N LEU A 380 2.83 -11.18 1.65
CA LEU A 380 1.46 -11.38 2.14
C LEU A 380 1.42 -11.73 3.64
N SER A 381 2.26 -12.66 4.06
CA SER A 381 2.29 -13.10 5.46
C SER A 381 2.91 -12.04 6.39
N GLY A 382 3.88 -11.26 5.91
CA GLY A 382 4.47 -10.15 6.66
C GLY A 382 3.52 -8.97 6.83
N LEU A 383 2.69 -8.71 5.81
CA LEU A 383 1.66 -7.67 5.78
C LEU A 383 0.36 -8.12 6.44
N ARG A 384 0.13 -9.43 6.58
CA ARG A 384 -0.98 -10.07 7.33
C ARG A 384 -2.32 -10.02 6.63
N VAL A 385 -2.28 -9.80 5.33
CA VAL A 385 -3.46 -9.71 4.50
C VAL A 385 -4.13 -11.07 4.45
N THR A 386 -5.40 -11.12 4.89
CA THR A 386 -6.28 -12.28 4.83
C THR A 386 -7.43 -12.08 3.86
N GLU A 387 -7.80 -10.85 3.56
CA GLU A 387 -8.88 -10.53 2.62
C GLU A 387 -8.31 -9.82 1.39
N PHE A 388 -8.72 -10.27 0.20
CA PHE A 388 -8.24 -9.72 -1.06
C PHE A 388 -9.38 -9.34 -1.99
N TYR A 389 -9.27 -8.18 -2.62
CA TYR A 389 -10.16 -7.78 -3.69
C TYR A 389 -9.39 -7.78 -5.02
N ILE A 390 -9.78 -8.67 -5.93
CA ILE A 390 -9.16 -8.82 -7.25
C ILE A 390 -9.85 -7.86 -8.21
N LEU A 391 -9.13 -6.83 -8.65
CA LEU A 391 -9.63 -5.80 -9.55
C LEU A 391 -9.44 -6.22 -11.00
N GLY A 392 -10.55 -6.34 -11.72
CA GLY A 392 -10.55 -6.74 -13.13
C GLY A 392 -11.12 -8.14 -13.37
N ASN A 393 -11.54 -8.35 -14.62
CA ASN A 393 -12.19 -9.61 -15.03
C ASN A 393 -11.16 -10.73 -15.30
N ASN A 394 -11.65 -11.91 -15.65
CA ASN A 394 -10.82 -13.08 -15.91
C ASN A 394 -9.88 -12.95 -17.13
N ASN A 395 -10.07 -11.94 -17.98
CA ASN A 395 -9.16 -11.66 -19.09
C ASN A 395 -7.95 -10.82 -18.64
N THR A 396 -8.09 -10.00 -17.59
CA THR A 396 -6.99 -9.20 -17.05
C THR A 396 -6.25 -9.92 -15.94
N LEU A 397 -6.97 -10.62 -15.05
CA LEU A 397 -6.41 -11.46 -13.99
C LEU A 397 -7.17 -12.79 -13.95
N SER A 398 -6.51 -13.91 -14.26
CA SER A 398 -7.13 -15.22 -14.29
C SER A 398 -7.60 -15.69 -12.91
N SER A 399 -8.38 -16.77 -12.86
CA SER A 399 -8.82 -17.40 -11.61
C SER A 399 -7.66 -17.91 -10.74
N ALA A 400 -6.45 -18.05 -11.30
CA ALA A 400 -5.26 -18.39 -10.52
C ALA A 400 -4.96 -17.37 -9.41
N MET A 401 -5.46 -16.13 -9.55
CA MET A 401 -5.34 -15.09 -8.52
C MET A 401 -6.28 -15.33 -7.33
N GLU A 402 -7.41 -15.99 -7.54
CA GLU A 402 -8.36 -16.34 -6.47
C GLU A 402 -7.74 -17.37 -5.52
N ASP A 403 -6.91 -18.26 -6.06
CA ASP A 403 -6.14 -19.27 -5.34
C ASP A 403 -4.75 -18.79 -4.87
N PHE A 404 -4.40 -17.53 -5.13
CA PHE A 404 -3.07 -16.96 -4.83
C PHE A 404 -1.91 -17.79 -5.39
N THR A 405 -2.09 -18.34 -6.60
CA THR A 405 -1.09 -19.22 -7.25
C THR A 405 0.21 -18.45 -7.47
N ILE A 406 1.30 -18.92 -6.85
CA ILE A 406 2.61 -18.29 -6.94
C ILE A 406 3.28 -18.62 -8.28
N CYS A 407 3.96 -17.63 -8.88
CA CYS A 407 4.97 -17.86 -9.91
C CYS A 407 6.23 -18.47 -9.23
#